data_AF-A0AA37H356-F1
#
_entry.id   AF-A0AA37H356-F1
#
_cell.length_a   1.000
_cell.length_b   1.000
_cell.length_c   1.000
_cell.angle_alpha   90.00
_cell.angle_beta   90.00
_cell.angle_gamma   90.00
#
_symmetry.space_group_name_H-M   'P 1'
#
loop_
_entity.id
_entity.type
_entity.pdbx_description
1 polymer ?
#
loop_
_entity_poly.entity_id
_entity_poly.type
_entity_poly.pdbx_seq_one_letter_code
_entity_poly.pdbx_strand_id
1 'polypeptide(L)'
;MKIIIEEFDEFQQRTHNSFGGLKIIYCTPRSFSNDLVDFALNECLAFKNKWPKWIAGFDLVGEESKGRPVRDLVPEFLAFRTKSDEAGVQIPLLFHCGETTDIGNDTDSNLVDVLLLNSK
;
A
#
# COMPACT_ATOMS: atom_id res chain seq x y z
N MET A 1 -6.60 12.06 6.34
CA MET A 1 -7.49 11.16 7.10
C MET A 1 -8.75 11.84 7.61
N LYS A 2 -8.68 12.87 8.48
CA LYS A 2 -9.88 13.52 9.06
C LYS A 2 -10.92 13.94 8.02
N ILE A 3 -10.51 14.71 7.01
CA ILE A 3 -11.37 15.16 5.91
C ILE A 3 -12.11 13.97 5.27
N ILE A 4 -11.39 12.91 4.88
CA ILE A 4 -12.00 11.73 4.23
C ILE A 4 -13.04 11.05 5.13
N ILE A 5 -12.74 10.95 6.43
CA ILE A 5 -13.62 10.32 7.42
C ILE A 5 -14.88 11.18 7.63
N GLU A 6 -14.70 12.49 7.82
CA GLU A 6 -15.79 13.46 8.02
C GLU A 6 -16.73 13.47 6.81
N GLU A 7 -16.18 13.57 5.60
CA GLU A 7 -16.97 13.54 4.36
C GLU A 7 -17.72 12.21 4.17
N PHE A 8 -17.09 11.08 4.50
CA PHE A 8 -17.77 9.78 4.45
C PHE A 8 -18.93 9.71 5.45
N ASP A 9 -18.72 10.17 6.69
CA ASP A 9 -19.73 10.13 7.74
C ASP A 9 -20.91 11.06 7.41
N GLU A 10 -20.64 12.26 6.90
CA GLU A 10 -21.68 13.19 6.42
C GLU A 10 -22.47 12.62 5.24
N PHE A 11 -21.78 11.98 4.29
CA PHE A 11 -22.43 11.31 3.16
C PHE A 11 -23.37 10.19 3.62
N GLN A 12 -22.93 9.36 4.56
CA GLN A 12 -23.75 8.27 5.10
C GLN A 12 -24.98 8.79 5.85
N GLN A 13 -24.83 9.86 6.64
CA GLN A 13 -25.96 10.51 7.31
C GLN A 13 -27.00 11.02 6.30
N ARG A 14 -26.56 11.72 5.25
CA ARG A 14 -27.46 12.25 4.21
C ARG A 14 -28.14 11.16 3.38
N THR A 15 -27.48 10.01 3.20
CA THR A 15 -27.96 8.92 2.35
C THR A 15 -28.57 7.75 3.12
N HIS A 16 -28.77 7.90 4.44
CA HIS A 16 -29.36 6.88 5.31
C HIS A 16 -28.58 5.56 5.29
N ASN A 17 -27.25 5.67 5.35
CA ASN A 17 -26.29 4.55 5.32
C ASN A 17 -26.36 3.67 4.06
N SER A 18 -26.63 4.25 2.89
CA SER A 18 -26.83 3.48 1.65
C SER A 18 -25.54 2.92 1.04
N PHE A 19 -24.36 3.38 1.48
CA PHE A 19 -23.08 2.98 0.91
C PHE A 19 -22.40 1.91 1.77
N GLY A 20 -21.87 0.85 1.15
CA GLY A 20 -21.37 -0.33 1.86
C GLY A 20 -20.12 -0.09 2.72
N GLY A 21 -19.33 0.95 2.43
CA GLY A 21 -18.16 1.31 3.22
C GLY A 21 -17.03 1.92 2.41
N LEU A 22 -16.02 2.41 3.11
CA LEU A 22 -14.80 2.95 2.52
C LEU A 22 -13.57 2.43 3.28
N LYS A 23 -12.52 2.14 2.52
CA LYS A 23 -11.18 1.81 3.03
C LYS A 23 -10.14 2.58 2.21
N ILE A 24 -8.95 2.72 2.77
CA ILE A 24 -7.85 3.48 2.19
C ILE A 24 -6.64 2.56 2.07
N ILE A 25 -6.07 2.49 0.88
CA ILE A 25 -4.73 1.92 0.66
C ILE A 25 -3.76 3.10 0.73
N TYR A 26 -2.76 3.00 1.59
CA TYR A 26 -1.73 4.03 1.69
C TYR A 26 -0.73 3.82 0.55
N CYS A 27 -0.51 4.84 -0.28
CA CYS A 27 0.34 4.71 -1.46
C CYS A 27 1.57 5.61 -1.36
N THR A 28 2.68 5.18 -1.94
CA THR A 28 3.90 6.00 -2.08
C THR A 28 4.49 5.84 -3.48
N PRO A 29 5.10 6.89 -4.06
CA PRO A 29 5.71 6.78 -5.38
C PRO A 29 6.85 5.76 -5.41
N ARG A 30 6.82 4.85 -6.40
CA ARG A 30 7.87 3.84 -6.60
C ARG A 30 9.23 4.42 -6.99
N SER A 31 9.27 5.68 -7.42
CA SER A 31 10.50 6.41 -7.76
C SER A 31 11.28 6.89 -6.54
N PHE A 32 10.72 6.77 -5.33
CA PHE A 32 11.37 7.21 -4.10
C PHE A 32 12.60 6.35 -3.76
N SER A 33 13.52 6.95 -2.98
CA SER A 33 14.64 6.21 -2.40
C SER A 33 14.15 5.23 -1.34
N ASN A 34 14.96 4.23 -1.03
CA ASN A 34 14.66 3.22 -0.01
C ASN A 34 14.32 3.88 1.34
N ASP A 35 15.09 4.89 1.77
CA ASP A 35 14.82 5.62 3.02
C ASP A 35 13.45 6.33 3.03
N LEU A 36 13.04 6.89 1.89
CA LEU A 36 11.73 7.54 1.76
C LEU A 36 10.59 6.52 1.73
N VAL A 37 10.83 5.33 1.16
CA VAL A 37 9.86 4.22 1.19
C VAL A 37 9.74 3.65 2.60
N ASP A 38 10.85 3.41 3.33
CA ASP A 38 10.79 2.97 4.74
C ASP A 38 10.08 4.02 5.62
N PHE A 39 10.35 5.31 5.41
CA PHE A 39 9.62 6.38 6.08
C PHE A 39 8.11 6.28 5.83
N ALA A 40 7.69 6.10 4.57
CA ALA A 40 6.29 5.94 4.21
C ALA A 40 5.64 4.68 4.80
N LEU A 41 6.37 3.56 4.83
CA LEU A 41 5.93 2.32 5.48
C LEU A 41 5.70 2.54 6.98
N ASN A 42 6.63 3.21 7.67
CA ASN A 42 6.47 3.56 9.08
C ASN A 42 5.28 4.51 9.31
N GLU A 43 5.04 5.47 8.42
CA GLU A 43 3.86 6.34 8.49
C GLU A 43 2.56 5.54 8.28
N CYS A 44 2.54 4.61 7.32
CA CYS A 44 1.41 3.70 7.10
C CYS A 44 1.09 2.88 8.37
N LEU A 45 2.11 2.34 9.05
CA LEU A 45 1.95 1.63 10.31
C LEU A 45 1.35 2.54 11.40
N ALA A 46 1.87 3.76 11.55
CA ALA A 46 1.31 4.74 12.49
C ALA A 46 -0.15 5.07 12.17
N PHE A 47 -0.49 5.17 10.88
CA PHE A 47 -1.86 5.42 10.42
C PHE A 47 -2.78 4.22 10.67
N LYS A 48 -2.29 2.99 10.47
CA LYS A 48 -3.03 1.78 10.81
C LYS A 48 -3.36 1.73 12.29
N ASN A 49 -2.39 2.05 13.16
CA ASN A 49 -2.60 2.09 14.60
C ASN A 49 -3.62 3.16 15.01
N LYS A 50 -3.57 4.34 14.38
CA LYS A 50 -4.47 5.45 14.70
C LYS A 50 -5.88 5.29 14.10
N TRP A 51 -5.98 4.70 12.92
CA TRP A 51 -7.20 4.56 12.13
C TRP A 51 -7.38 3.12 11.61
N PRO A 52 -7.44 2.11 12.49
CA PRO A 52 -7.40 0.69 12.10
C PRO A 52 -8.58 0.26 11.22
N LYS A 53 -9.73 0.93 11.39
CA LYS A 53 -10.93 0.74 10.57
C LYS A 53 -10.72 1.20 9.11
N TRP A 54 -9.83 2.14 8.85
CA TRP A 54 -9.76 2.82 7.55
C TRP A 54 -8.64 2.29 6.66
N ILE A 55 -7.47 1.99 7.21
CA ILE A 55 -6.33 1.51 6.43
C ILE A 55 -6.52 0.03 6.05
N ALA A 56 -6.58 -0.25 4.75
CA ALA A 56 -6.69 -1.59 4.17
C ALA A 56 -5.36 -2.21 3.78
N GLY A 57 -4.32 -1.42 3.52
CA GLY A 57 -3.03 -1.92 3.05
C GLY A 57 -2.09 -0.81 2.62
N PHE A 58 -0.98 -1.23 2.00
CA PHE A 58 0.05 -0.37 1.42
C PHE A 58 0.31 -0.74 -0.04
N ASP A 59 0.66 0.24 -0.86
CA ASP A 59 0.95 0.07 -2.29
C ASP A 59 2.04 1.04 -2.79
N LEU A 60 2.72 0.64 -3.86
CA LEU A 60 3.65 1.47 -4.62
C LEU A 60 3.00 1.91 -5.93
N VAL A 61 3.00 3.21 -6.20
CA VAL A 61 2.32 3.79 -7.38
C VAL A 61 3.27 4.59 -8.26
N GLY A 62 2.86 4.85 -9.51
CA GLY A 62 3.62 5.58 -10.52
C GLY A 62 4.05 4.68 -11.69
N GLU A 63 4.55 5.30 -12.77
CA GLU A 63 4.89 4.60 -14.03
C GLU A 63 5.83 3.43 -13.78
N GLU A 64 5.33 2.21 -14.01
CA GLU A 64 6.01 0.98 -13.64
C GLU A 64 7.25 0.70 -14.52
N SER A 65 7.14 0.92 -15.83
CA SER A 65 8.22 0.68 -16.80
C SER A 65 9.44 1.58 -16.64
N LYS A 66 9.25 2.81 -16.13
CA LYS A 66 10.35 3.74 -15.78
C LYS A 66 10.72 3.69 -14.30
N GLY A 67 9.96 2.92 -13.53
CA GLY A 67 10.14 2.77 -12.10
C GLY A 67 11.22 1.76 -11.74
N ARG A 68 11.54 1.74 -10.46
CA ARG A 68 12.43 0.73 -9.86
C ARG A 68 11.67 -0.59 -9.73
N PRO A 69 12.29 -1.76 -9.95
CA PRO A 69 11.63 -3.04 -9.73
C PRO A 69 11.35 -3.26 -8.24
N VAL A 70 10.31 -4.03 -7.93
CA VAL A 70 9.87 -4.29 -6.55
C VAL A 70 10.96 -4.98 -5.73
N ARG A 71 11.78 -5.83 -6.36
CA ARG A 71 12.91 -6.52 -5.72
C ARG A 71 13.91 -5.59 -5.02
N ASP A 72 14.05 -4.35 -5.48
CA ASP A 72 14.97 -3.36 -4.90
C ASP A 72 14.55 -2.89 -3.50
N LEU A 73 13.29 -3.15 -3.11
CA LEU A 73 12.67 -2.73 -1.85
C LEU A 73 12.27 -3.92 -0.96
N VAL A 74 12.69 -5.14 -1.31
CA VAL A 74 12.40 -6.35 -0.54
C VAL A 74 12.84 -6.25 0.92
N PRO A 75 14.05 -5.76 1.25
CA PRO A 75 14.46 -5.60 2.65
C PRO A 75 13.49 -4.73 3.47
N GLU A 76 13.03 -3.63 2.89
CA GLU A 76 12.10 -2.68 3.51
C GLU A 76 10.73 -3.32 3.72
N PHE A 77 10.22 -4.09 2.75
CA PHE A 77 8.94 -4.78 2.88
C PHE A 77 8.96 -5.92 3.90
N LEU A 78 10.07 -6.67 3.98
CA LEU A 78 10.23 -7.70 5.00
C LEU A 78 10.33 -7.08 6.40
N ALA A 79 11.10 -6.00 6.56
CA ALA A 79 11.17 -5.26 7.81
C ALA A 79 9.81 -4.69 8.21
N PHE A 80 9.04 -4.17 7.26
CA PHE A 80 7.70 -3.66 7.50
C PHE A 80 6.72 -4.74 7.99
N ARG A 81 6.81 -5.96 7.46
CA ARG A 81 5.99 -7.08 7.98
C ARG A 81 6.34 -7.41 9.41
N THR A 82 7.63 -7.54 9.73
CA THR A 82 8.07 -7.79 11.10
C THR A 82 7.56 -6.71 12.05
N LYS A 83 7.70 -5.42 11.69
CA LYS A 83 7.18 -4.30 12.47
C LYS A 83 5.65 -4.35 12.64
N SER A 84 4.92 -4.76 11.60
CA SER A 84 3.45 -4.88 11.64
C SER A 84 3.01 -6.03 12.55
N ASP A 85 3.68 -7.18 12.46
CA ASP A 85 3.43 -8.35 13.31
C ASP A 85 3.73 -8.04 14.78
N GLU A 86 4.85 -7.37 15.07
CA GLU A 86 5.22 -6.91 16.41
C GLU A 86 4.21 -5.90 16.98
N ALA A 87 3.66 -5.03 16.13
CA ALA A 87 2.60 -4.10 16.50
C ALA A 87 1.20 -4.76 16.61
N GLY A 88 1.08 -6.05 16.28
CA GLY A 88 -0.19 -6.78 16.33
C GLY A 88 -1.23 -6.31 15.31
N VAL A 89 -0.79 -5.72 14.19
CA VAL A 89 -1.68 -5.22 13.12
C VAL A 89 -1.37 -5.89 11.79
N GLN A 90 -2.41 -6.18 11.02
CA GLN A 90 -2.25 -6.69 9.66
C GLN A 90 -2.33 -5.53 8.65
N ILE A 91 -1.26 -5.36 7.87
CA ILE A 91 -1.21 -4.41 6.74
C ILE A 91 -0.79 -5.17 5.48
N PRO A 92 -1.75 -5.63 4.67
CA PRO A 92 -1.47 -6.24 3.37
C PRO A 92 -0.70 -5.32 2.44
N LEU A 93 0.22 -5.89 1.66
CA LEU A 93 0.80 -5.25 0.48
C LEU A 93 -0.14 -5.53 -0.69
N LEU A 94 -0.50 -4.50 -1.45
CA LEU A 94 -1.51 -4.52 -2.52
C LEU A 94 -0.90 -3.91 -3.79
N PHE A 95 0.22 -4.49 -4.22
CA PHE A 95 1.09 -3.86 -5.22
C PHE A 95 0.49 -3.78 -6.61
N HIS A 96 0.64 -2.63 -7.26
CA HIS A 96 0.67 -2.56 -8.71
C HIS A 96 1.84 -3.41 -9.25
N CYS A 97 1.57 -4.23 -10.27
CA CYS A 97 2.57 -5.08 -10.90
C CYS A 97 2.12 -5.48 -12.31
N GLY A 98 3.09 -5.66 -13.21
CA GLY A 98 2.83 -6.10 -14.57
C GLY A 98 2.14 -5.05 -15.46
N GLU A 99 2.17 -3.77 -15.11
CA GLU A 99 1.71 -2.66 -15.96
C GLU A 99 2.71 -2.40 -17.09
N THR A 100 2.84 -3.36 -18.01
CA THR A 100 3.71 -3.28 -19.17
C THR A 100 3.20 -4.17 -20.30
N THR A 101 3.54 -3.82 -21.54
CA THR A 101 3.30 -4.67 -22.72
C THR A 101 4.52 -5.51 -23.09
N ASP A 102 5.65 -5.29 -22.41
CA ASP A 102 6.89 -6.00 -22.65
C ASP A 102 6.90 -7.35 -21.92
N ILE A 103 7.75 -8.28 -22.38
CA ILE A 103 7.87 -9.63 -21.83
C ILE A 103 9.35 -9.94 -21.58
N GLY A 104 9.66 -10.49 -20.40
CA GLY A 104 11.00 -10.96 -20.05
C GLY A 104 11.94 -9.84 -19.59
N ASN A 105 11.42 -8.73 -19.09
CA ASN A 105 12.18 -7.65 -18.50
C ASN A 105 11.92 -7.53 -16.98
N ASP A 106 12.55 -6.53 -16.35
CA ASP A 106 12.42 -6.33 -14.90
C ASP A 106 11.01 -5.88 -14.49
N THR A 107 10.22 -5.35 -15.42
CA THR A 107 8.90 -4.76 -15.16
C THR A 107 7.84 -5.85 -15.04
N ASP A 108 7.76 -6.79 -15.97
CA ASP A 108 6.84 -7.94 -15.88
C ASP A 108 7.27 -8.94 -14.80
N SER A 109 8.58 -9.02 -14.52
CA SER A 109 9.12 -9.84 -13.41
C SER A 109 8.60 -9.41 -12.03
N ASN A 110 8.13 -8.15 -11.87
CA ASN A 110 7.49 -7.71 -10.63
C ASN A 110 6.31 -8.60 -10.23
N LEU A 111 5.59 -9.21 -11.18
CA LEU A 111 4.52 -10.17 -10.87
C LEU A 111 5.01 -11.33 -10.00
N VAL A 112 6.21 -11.85 -10.28
CA VAL A 112 6.80 -12.95 -9.50
C VAL A 112 7.20 -12.44 -8.11
N ASP A 113 7.84 -11.28 -8.05
CA ASP A 113 8.31 -10.69 -6.79
C ASP A 113 7.13 -10.40 -5.83
N VAL A 114 6.03 -9.82 -6.32
CA VAL A 114 4.88 -9.51 -5.47
C VAL A 114 4.16 -10.78 -4.99
N LEU A 115 4.14 -11.85 -5.78
CA LEU A 115 3.61 -13.15 -5.37
C LEU A 115 4.47 -13.77 -4.26
N LEU A 116 5.79 -13.73 -4.39
CA LEU A 116 6.72 -14.18 -3.34
C LEU A 116 6.61 -13.32 -2.07
N LEU A 117 6.26 -12.05 -2.24
CA LEU A 117 5.91 -11.15 -1.15
C LEU A 117 4.48 -11.39 -0.63
N ASN A 118 3.76 -12.46 -0.97
CA ASN A 118 2.40 -12.70 -0.49
C ASN A 118 1.49 -11.45 -0.61
N SER A 119 1.66 -10.69 -1.69
CA SER A 119 0.77 -9.58 -2.01
C SER A 119 -0.66 -10.10 -2.12
N LYS A 120 -1.63 -9.32 -1.66
CA LYS A 120 -3.05 -9.67 -1.68
C LYS A 120 -3.80 -9.01 -2.83
#